data_AF-A0A960E4W4-F1
#
_entry.id   AF-A0A960E4W4-F1
#
_cell.length_a   1.000
_cell.length_b   1.000
_cell.length_c   1.000
_cell.angle_alpha   90.00
_cell.angle_beta   90.00
_cell.angle_gamma   90.00
#
_symmetry.space_group_name_H-M   'P 1'
#
loop_
_entity.id
_entity.type
_entity.pdbx_description
1 polymer ?
#
loop_
_entity_poly.entity_id
_entity_poly.type
_entity_poly.pdbx_seq_one_letter_code
_entity_poly.pdbx_strand_id
1 'polypeptide(L)'
;VVAGRAQAWRAPDRADLEVALGGAAMPLLGASYDAGAARVVDVPAWARPVLAAGDVRAAARAAFAVEPTRPVVRTMARCLAPGPTGTPGFGVLALAVVGAGVLSPDALARVLDAPRADHPTAELPDRSTLVACARVAVAWGPHRTERVLTEAAARADGVDRVVRTARYHRELQAQLPARLPNDLDGLHDRLRARIATAAEGTAAVAPLPARRRAEPRPHPIHAAPPARAQVTEATPLSVDARVRALGGQRTEGLEWAVPRTVGDLHRWGGILANCLADFGAAAAEGRATILGLLRGDQLRYALELTPDGTIRQLVGPANRPAERWVRVAAVGALGRAGIIDPSRPANAVWLRE
;
A
#
# COMPACT_ATOMS: atom_id res chain seq x y z
N VAL A 1 -17.34 26.92 -5.49
CA VAL A 1 -16.30 27.97 -5.58
C VAL A 1 -14.89 27.41 -5.87
N VAL A 2 -14.66 26.09 -5.94
CA VAL A 2 -13.36 25.54 -6.41
C VAL A 2 -13.60 24.48 -7.49
N ALA A 3 -13.84 24.91 -8.74
CA ALA A 3 -14.04 24.00 -9.88
C ALA A 3 -13.33 24.47 -11.18
N GLY A 4 -12.48 25.49 -11.10
CA GLY A 4 -11.60 25.90 -12.21
C GLY A 4 -10.25 25.21 -12.12
N ARG A 5 -9.56 25.04 -13.27
CA ARG A 5 -8.13 24.69 -13.30
C ARG A 5 -7.39 25.58 -12.30
N ALA A 6 -6.60 25.02 -11.39
CA ALA A 6 -5.68 25.84 -10.62
C ALA A 6 -4.68 26.43 -11.62
N GLN A 7 -4.88 27.69 -11.98
CA GLN A 7 -3.75 28.53 -12.37
C GLN A 7 -2.69 28.37 -11.27
N ALA A 8 -1.41 28.39 -11.64
CA ALA A 8 -0.31 28.32 -10.68
C ALA A 8 -0.62 29.24 -9.50
N TRP A 9 -0.91 28.65 -8.33
CA TRP A 9 -1.39 29.39 -7.18
C TRP A 9 -0.38 30.48 -6.85
N ARG A 10 -0.86 31.71 -6.65
CA ARG A 10 -0.02 32.86 -6.33
C ARG A 10 -0.30 33.26 -4.90
N ALA A 11 0.74 33.22 -4.07
CA ALA A 11 0.66 33.66 -2.70
C ALA A 11 0.21 35.13 -2.63
N PRO A 12 -0.70 35.49 -1.72
CA PRO A 12 -0.97 36.88 -1.38
C PRO A 12 0.31 37.60 -0.92
N ASP A 13 0.43 38.90 -1.17
CA ASP A 13 1.63 39.70 -0.84
C ASP A 13 2.04 39.64 0.64
N ARG A 14 1.12 39.24 1.52
CA ARG A 14 1.31 39.13 2.98
C ARG A 14 1.35 37.70 3.50
N ALA A 15 1.41 36.70 2.63
CA ALA A 15 1.51 35.31 3.06
C ALA A 15 2.86 35.07 3.76
N ASP A 16 2.84 34.29 4.84
CA ASP A 16 4.05 33.74 5.44
C ASP A 16 4.83 32.93 4.39
N LEU A 17 6.17 32.97 4.43
CA LEU A 17 7.02 32.28 3.46
C LEU A 17 6.71 30.78 3.37
N GLU A 18 6.41 30.12 4.48
CA GLU A 18 6.06 28.69 4.49
C GLU A 18 4.71 28.43 3.83
N VAL A 19 3.74 29.33 4.03
CA VAL A 19 2.43 29.29 3.36
C VAL A 19 2.61 29.50 1.85
N ALA A 20 3.47 30.44 1.44
CA ALA A 20 3.79 30.71 0.05
C ALA A 20 4.48 29.52 -0.63
N LEU A 21 5.49 28.92 0.00
CA LEU A 21 6.19 27.76 -0.52
C LEU A 21 5.28 26.53 -0.57
N GLY A 22 4.51 26.27 0.50
CA GLY A 22 3.57 25.17 0.58
C GLY A 22 2.48 25.26 -0.49
N GLY A 23 1.85 26.43 -0.65
CA GLY A 23 0.82 26.64 -1.67
C GLY A 23 1.36 26.59 -3.10
N ALA A 24 2.59 27.06 -3.35
CA ALA A 24 3.22 26.98 -4.67
C ALA A 24 3.58 25.52 -5.05
N ALA A 25 4.09 24.73 -4.10
CA ALA A 25 4.42 23.32 -4.32
C ALA A 25 3.16 22.43 -4.39
N MET A 26 2.08 22.83 -3.70
CA MET A 26 0.85 22.07 -3.56
C MET A 26 -0.37 22.96 -3.81
N PRO A 27 -0.79 23.15 -5.08
CA PRO A 27 -1.80 24.14 -5.45
C PRO A 27 -3.13 24.01 -4.70
N LEU A 28 -3.54 22.77 -4.36
CA LEU A 28 -4.78 22.56 -3.60
C LEU A 28 -4.64 22.94 -2.12
N LEU A 29 -3.44 22.84 -1.55
CA LEU A 29 -3.16 23.36 -0.21
C LEU A 29 -3.16 24.90 -0.24
N GLY A 30 -2.62 25.51 -1.30
CA GLY A 30 -2.76 26.95 -1.55
C GLY A 30 -4.22 27.40 -1.59
N ALA A 31 -5.06 26.68 -2.34
CA ALA A 31 -6.50 26.95 -2.38
C ALA A 31 -7.18 26.79 -1.01
N SER A 32 -6.71 25.87 -0.16
CA SER A 32 -7.18 25.77 1.23
C SER A 32 -6.78 26.99 2.06
N TYR A 33 -5.56 27.52 1.88
CA TYR A 33 -5.11 28.74 2.55
C TYR A 33 -5.93 29.96 2.12
N ASP A 34 -6.26 30.10 0.84
CA ASP A 34 -7.16 31.15 0.34
C ASP A 34 -8.56 31.06 0.97
N ALA A 35 -8.98 29.84 1.31
CA ALA A 35 -10.25 29.58 2.00
C ALA A 35 -10.17 29.80 3.53
N GLY A 36 -9.03 30.26 4.06
CA GLY A 36 -8.82 30.56 5.48
C GLY A 36 -8.26 29.40 6.30
N ALA A 37 -7.62 28.41 5.66
CA ALA A 37 -6.98 27.33 6.40
C ALA A 37 -5.78 27.81 7.21
N ALA A 38 -5.64 27.29 8.42
CA ALA A 38 -4.45 27.42 9.24
C ALA A 38 -3.25 26.79 8.55
N ARG A 39 -2.05 27.30 8.87
CA ARG A 39 -0.78 26.79 8.35
C ARG A 39 -0.63 25.30 8.68
N VAL A 40 -0.40 24.48 7.66
CA VAL A 40 -0.09 23.05 7.81
C VAL A 40 1.42 22.90 7.89
N VAL A 41 1.94 22.54 9.07
CA VAL A 41 3.39 22.39 9.31
C VAL A 41 3.93 21.11 8.68
N ASP A 42 3.18 20.01 8.76
CA ASP A 42 3.58 18.73 8.17
C ASP A 42 2.45 18.14 7.32
N VAL A 43 2.80 17.85 6.07
CA VAL A 43 1.91 17.22 5.08
C VAL A 43 2.29 15.74 4.98
N PRO A 44 1.38 14.82 5.33
CA PRO A 44 1.63 13.39 5.23
C PRO A 44 2.13 13.01 3.84
N ALA A 45 3.20 12.19 3.77
CA ALA A 45 3.85 11.85 2.51
C ALA A 45 2.88 11.24 1.48
N TRP A 46 1.89 10.48 1.93
CA TRP A 46 0.85 9.88 1.09
C TRP A 46 -0.14 10.91 0.51
N ALA A 47 -0.31 12.08 1.15
CA ALA A 47 -1.22 13.13 0.71
C ALA A 47 -0.58 14.09 -0.31
N ARG A 48 0.76 14.11 -0.42
CA ARG A 48 1.48 15.02 -1.32
C ARG A 48 1.05 14.89 -2.80
N PRO A 49 0.90 13.69 -3.40
CA PRO A 49 0.43 13.57 -4.78
C PRO A 49 -0.99 14.12 -4.98
N VAL A 50 -1.81 14.06 -3.94
CA VAL A 50 -3.18 14.58 -3.96
C VAL A 50 -3.16 16.10 -3.96
N LEU A 51 -2.38 16.72 -3.07
CA LEU A 51 -2.31 18.18 -2.93
C LEU A 51 -1.52 18.87 -4.05
N ALA A 52 -0.57 18.16 -4.67
CA ALA A 52 0.20 18.63 -5.82
C ALA A 52 -0.60 18.63 -7.14
N ALA A 53 -1.81 18.05 -7.14
CA ALA A 53 -2.66 18.03 -8.31
C ALA A 53 -3.12 19.46 -8.70
N GLY A 54 -3.25 19.71 -10.01
CA GLY A 54 -3.68 21.01 -10.54
C GLY A 54 -5.18 21.29 -10.38
N ASP A 55 -5.99 20.32 -9.99
CA ASP A 55 -7.40 20.53 -9.64
C ASP A 55 -7.94 19.36 -8.79
N VAL A 56 -9.14 19.54 -8.23
CA VAL A 56 -9.76 18.55 -7.34
C VAL A 56 -10.10 17.23 -8.05
N ARG A 57 -10.35 17.26 -9.37
CA ARG A 57 -10.60 16.05 -10.16
C ARG A 57 -9.32 15.23 -10.30
N ALA A 58 -8.21 15.88 -10.63
CA ALA A 58 -6.90 15.25 -10.69
C ALA A 58 -6.47 14.71 -9.31
N ALA A 59 -6.75 15.44 -8.23
CA ALA A 59 -6.53 14.99 -6.86
C ALA A 59 -7.33 13.72 -6.54
N ALA A 60 -8.62 13.67 -6.91
CA ALA A 60 -9.44 12.48 -6.71
C ALA A 60 -8.92 11.27 -7.51
N ARG A 61 -8.42 11.46 -8.73
CA ARG A 61 -7.73 10.39 -9.50
C ARG A 61 -6.47 9.92 -8.81
N ALA A 62 -5.65 10.85 -8.33
CA ALA A 62 -4.41 10.53 -7.62
C ALA A 62 -4.68 9.77 -6.30
N ALA A 63 -5.76 10.12 -5.59
CA ALA A 63 -6.12 9.48 -4.33
C ALA A 63 -6.75 8.08 -4.52
N PHE A 64 -7.62 7.91 -5.51
CA PHE A 64 -8.52 6.75 -5.58
C PHE A 64 -8.29 5.82 -6.78
N ALA A 65 -7.43 6.20 -7.74
CA ALA A 65 -7.15 5.42 -8.95
C ALA A 65 -8.39 5.00 -9.78
N VAL A 66 -9.52 5.72 -9.62
CA VAL A 66 -10.77 5.55 -10.37
C VAL A 66 -11.18 6.86 -11.02
N GLU A 67 -11.99 6.80 -12.10
CA GLU A 67 -12.51 8.03 -12.70
C GLU A 67 -13.50 8.70 -11.73
N PRO A 68 -13.20 9.92 -11.27
CA PRO A 68 -13.98 10.55 -10.22
C PRO A 68 -15.33 11.04 -10.74
N THR A 69 -16.38 10.70 -10.00
CA THR A 69 -17.73 11.21 -10.25
C THR A 69 -17.89 12.63 -9.71
N ARG A 70 -18.92 13.36 -10.17
CA ARG A 70 -19.23 14.71 -9.67
C ARG A 70 -19.41 14.75 -8.14
N PRO A 71 -20.12 13.80 -7.50
CA PRO A 71 -20.20 13.71 -6.05
C PRO A 71 -18.83 13.65 -5.37
N VAL A 72 -17.93 12.76 -5.83
CA VAL A 72 -16.57 12.61 -5.25
C VAL A 72 -15.77 13.89 -5.39
N VAL A 73 -15.78 14.54 -6.57
CA VAL A 73 -15.06 15.82 -6.74
C VAL A 73 -15.60 16.89 -5.79
N ARG A 74 -16.93 16.99 -5.64
CA ARG A 74 -17.55 17.98 -4.74
C ARG A 74 -17.24 17.72 -3.27
N THR A 75 -17.28 16.46 -2.81
CA THR A 75 -16.96 16.10 -1.42
C THR A 75 -15.46 16.21 -1.15
N MET A 76 -14.61 15.87 -2.12
CA MET A 76 -13.16 16.09 -2.05
C MET A 76 -12.81 17.58 -1.92
N ALA A 77 -13.44 18.45 -2.71
CA ALA A 77 -13.23 19.90 -2.59
C ALA A 77 -13.61 20.39 -1.18
N ARG A 78 -14.75 19.94 -0.66
CA ARG A 78 -15.15 20.22 0.72
C ARG A 78 -14.16 19.62 1.73
N CYS A 79 -13.59 18.45 1.47
CA CYS A 79 -12.62 17.75 2.32
C CYS A 79 -11.33 18.55 2.49
N LEU A 80 -10.86 19.18 1.41
CA LEU A 80 -9.65 19.98 1.41
C LEU A 80 -9.87 21.40 1.94
N ALA A 81 -11.09 21.92 1.88
CA ALA A 81 -11.43 23.19 2.53
C ALA A 81 -11.24 23.11 4.06
N PRO A 82 -10.89 24.23 4.72
CA PRO A 82 -10.70 24.26 6.16
C PRO A 82 -11.95 23.80 6.92
N GLY A 83 -11.74 22.91 7.88
CA GLY A 83 -12.76 22.49 8.83
C GLY A 83 -12.94 23.48 9.99
N PRO A 84 -13.71 23.09 11.03
CA PRO A 84 -13.91 23.91 12.23
C PRO A 84 -12.62 24.32 12.95
N THR A 85 -11.56 23.51 12.82
CA THR A 85 -10.23 23.74 13.41
C THR A 85 -9.28 24.49 12.48
N GLY A 86 -9.77 24.92 11.31
CA GLY A 86 -8.99 25.62 10.31
C GLY A 86 -8.07 24.72 9.49
N THR A 87 -7.99 23.41 9.75
CA THR A 87 -7.14 22.50 8.98
C THR A 87 -7.91 21.79 7.86
N PRO A 88 -7.25 21.39 6.76
CA PRO A 88 -7.83 20.47 5.79
C PRO A 88 -8.16 19.12 6.44
N GLY A 89 -9.22 18.45 5.97
CA GLY A 89 -9.71 17.18 6.52
C GLY A 89 -8.85 15.97 6.18
N PHE A 90 -7.57 15.97 6.55
CA PHE A 90 -6.63 14.90 6.21
C PHE A 90 -7.00 13.54 6.81
N GLY A 91 -7.58 13.50 8.01
CA GLY A 91 -8.07 12.24 8.60
C GLY A 91 -9.18 11.59 7.78
N VAL A 92 -10.15 12.38 7.32
CA VAL A 92 -11.23 11.90 6.44
C VAL A 92 -10.70 11.48 5.07
N LEU A 93 -9.74 12.22 4.52
CA LEU A 93 -9.06 11.81 3.29
C LEU A 93 -8.32 10.48 3.47
N ALA A 94 -7.63 10.27 4.60
CA ALA A 94 -6.94 9.03 4.92
C ALA A 94 -7.91 7.84 4.96
N LEU A 95 -9.07 8.02 5.62
CA LEU A 95 -10.14 7.02 5.66
C LEU A 95 -10.69 6.72 4.26
N ALA A 96 -10.93 7.73 3.43
CA ALA A 96 -11.36 7.53 2.05
C ALA A 96 -10.32 6.75 1.21
N VAL A 97 -9.03 7.01 1.41
CA VAL A 97 -7.93 6.25 0.78
C VAL A 97 -7.96 4.77 1.20
N VAL A 98 -8.26 4.47 2.47
CA VAL A 98 -8.46 3.08 2.94
C VAL A 98 -9.60 2.38 2.20
N GLY A 99 -10.71 3.09 1.94
CA GLY A 99 -11.88 2.54 1.25
C GLY A 99 -11.79 2.47 -0.28
N ALA A 100 -10.80 3.13 -0.89
CA ALA A 100 -10.75 3.38 -2.34
C ALA A 100 -10.87 2.12 -3.21
N GLY A 101 -10.26 1.01 -2.79
CA GLY A 101 -10.25 -0.25 -3.55
C GLY A 101 -11.52 -1.10 -3.43
N VAL A 102 -12.46 -0.75 -2.56
CA VAL A 102 -13.66 -1.57 -2.26
C VAL A 102 -14.96 -0.78 -2.34
N LEU A 103 -14.92 0.55 -2.18
CA LEU A 103 -16.09 1.40 -2.19
C LEU A 103 -16.44 1.88 -3.60
N SER A 104 -17.73 1.98 -3.89
CA SER A 104 -18.21 2.70 -5.08
C SER A 104 -17.94 4.20 -4.96
N PRO A 105 -17.94 4.96 -6.07
CA PRO A 105 -17.77 6.41 -6.01
C PRO A 105 -18.77 7.12 -5.08
N ASP A 106 -20.03 6.68 -5.04
CA ASP A 106 -21.03 7.29 -4.15
C ASP A 106 -20.78 6.97 -2.67
N ALA A 107 -20.28 5.76 -2.37
CA ALA A 107 -19.88 5.40 -1.01
C ALA A 107 -18.63 6.18 -0.56
N LEU A 108 -17.64 6.35 -1.45
CA LEU A 108 -16.49 7.22 -1.19
C LEU A 108 -16.91 8.67 -0.94
N ALA A 109 -17.86 9.17 -1.73
CA ALA A 109 -18.40 10.51 -1.53
C ALA A 109 -19.04 10.65 -0.14
N ARG A 110 -19.78 9.65 0.35
CA ARG A 110 -20.36 9.64 1.70
C ARG A 110 -19.31 9.60 2.81
N VAL A 111 -18.22 8.84 2.66
CA VAL A 111 -17.10 8.86 3.61
C VAL A 111 -16.45 10.25 3.65
N LEU A 112 -16.20 10.86 2.49
CA LEU A 112 -15.63 12.22 2.40
C LEU A 112 -16.55 13.33 2.94
N ASP A 113 -17.86 13.12 2.89
CA ASP A 113 -18.88 14.07 3.38
C ASP A 113 -19.29 13.83 4.84
N ALA A 114 -18.73 12.81 5.48
CA ALA A 114 -19.03 12.50 6.87
C ALA A 114 -18.64 13.70 7.77
N PRO A 115 -19.34 13.90 8.92
CA PRO A 115 -18.92 14.86 9.93
C PRO A 115 -17.45 14.63 10.27
N ARG A 116 -16.66 15.70 10.32
CA ARG A 116 -15.21 15.60 10.52
C ARG A 116 -14.87 15.88 11.96
N ALA A 117 -14.27 14.91 12.63
CA ALA A 117 -13.50 15.19 13.81
C ALA A 117 -12.12 15.77 13.42
N ASP A 118 -11.54 16.56 14.32
CA ASP A 118 -10.19 17.07 14.12
C ASP A 118 -9.17 15.96 14.33
N HIS A 119 -8.21 15.87 13.41
CA HIS A 119 -7.13 14.90 13.47
C HIS A 119 -5.80 15.62 13.23
N PRO A 120 -4.94 15.72 14.23
CA PRO A 120 -3.61 16.30 14.06
C PRO A 120 -2.85 15.58 12.96
N THR A 121 -2.22 16.30 12.04
CA THR A 121 -1.48 15.67 10.92
C THR A 121 -0.35 14.78 11.38
N ALA A 122 0.27 15.10 12.53
CA ALA A 122 1.33 14.33 13.16
C ALA A 122 0.88 12.94 13.65
N GLU A 123 -0.43 12.73 13.86
CA GLU A 123 -0.99 11.45 14.32
C GLU A 123 -1.52 10.59 13.16
N LEU A 124 -1.44 11.10 11.93
CA LEU A 124 -1.96 10.38 10.77
C LEU A 124 -1.04 9.20 10.41
N PRO A 125 -1.62 8.06 10.01
CA PRO A 125 -0.84 6.88 9.64
C PRO A 125 0.04 7.15 8.42
N ASP A 126 1.19 6.48 8.39
CA ASP A 126 2.04 6.45 7.22
C ASP A 126 1.39 5.70 6.04
N ARG A 127 2.01 5.80 4.86
CA ARG A 127 1.52 5.15 3.64
C ARG A 127 1.41 3.63 3.78
N SER A 128 2.35 2.98 4.46
CA SER A 128 2.38 1.52 4.61
C SER A 128 1.20 1.02 5.47
N THR A 129 0.85 1.80 6.49
CA THR A 129 -0.27 1.55 7.39
C THR A 129 -1.60 1.73 6.67
N LEU A 130 -1.76 2.80 5.86
CA LEU A 130 -2.96 2.97 5.03
C LEU A 130 -3.16 1.82 4.04
N VAL A 131 -2.09 1.38 3.39
CA VAL A 131 -2.13 0.24 2.47
C VAL A 131 -2.51 -1.06 3.19
N ALA A 132 -2.00 -1.28 4.42
CA ALA A 132 -2.39 -2.42 5.23
C ALA A 132 -3.88 -2.37 5.62
N CYS A 133 -4.40 -1.19 5.98
CA CYS A 133 -5.81 -0.98 6.28
C CYS A 133 -6.69 -1.22 5.04
N ALA A 134 -6.27 -0.74 3.86
CA ALA A 134 -7.01 -0.93 2.62
C ALA A 134 -7.20 -2.42 2.26
N ARG A 135 -6.21 -3.26 2.52
CA ARG A 135 -6.33 -4.72 2.33
C ARG A 135 -7.37 -5.35 3.25
N VAL A 136 -7.44 -4.87 4.49
CA VAL A 136 -8.43 -5.36 5.45
C VAL A 136 -9.83 -4.87 5.07
N ALA A 137 -9.97 -3.64 4.58
CA ALA A 137 -11.22 -3.11 4.07
C ALA A 137 -11.81 -3.97 2.92
N VAL A 138 -10.96 -4.51 2.03
CA VAL A 138 -11.40 -5.49 1.02
C VAL A 138 -12.02 -6.74 1.66
N ALA A 139 -11.40 -7.28 2.72
CA ALA A 139 -11.93 -8.43 3.46
C ALA A 139 -13.22 -8.11 4.23
N TRP A 140 -13.42 -6.86 4.65
CA TRP A 140 -14.68 -6.42 5.26
C TRP A 140 -15.83 -6.35 4.27
N GLY A 141 -15.54 -6.15 2.99
CA GLY A 141 -16.53 -5.91 1.95
C GLY A 141 -17.06 -4.46 1.95
N PRO A 142 -17.78 -4.05 0.89
CA PRO A 142 -18.13 -2.65 0.65
C PRO A 142 -19.03 -2.06 1.74
N HIS A 143 -20.09 -2.76 2.13
CA HIS A 143 -21.07 -2.23 3.08
C HIS A 143 -20.49 -1.97 4.47
N ARG A 144 -19.73 -2.94 5.02
CA ARG A 144 -19.06 -2.78 6.32
C ARG A 144 -17.98 -1.71 6.25
N THR A 145 -17.16 -1.71 5.20
CA THR A 145 -16.12 -0.70 5.03
C THR A 145 -16.70 0.70 5.02
N GLU A 146 -17.78 0.93 4.25
CA GLU A 146 -18.42 2.24 4.19
C GLU A 146 -18.86 2.70 5.58
N ARG A 147 -19.60 1.84 6.30
CA ARG A 147 -20.13 2.15 7.63
C ARG A 147 -19.01 2.42 8.65
N VAL A 148 -18.01 1.54 8.71
CA VAL A 148 -16.86 1.67 9.62
C VAL A 148 -16.10 2.98 9.36
N LEU A 149 -15.84 3.32 8.10
CA LEU A 149 -15.09 4.53 7.76
C LEU A 149 -15.90 5.81 7.97
N THR A 150 -17.21 5.79 7.70
CA THR A 150 -18.11 6.93 8.00
C THR A 150 -18.23 7.16 9.50
N GLU A 151 -18.37 6.11 10.32
CA GLU A 151 -18.37 6.23 11.78
C GLU A 151 -17.01 6.70 12.31
N ALA A 152 -15.90 6.23 11.73
CA ALA A 152 -14.56 6.70 12.08
C ALA A 152 -14.38 8.20 11.80
N ALA A 153 -14.85 8.71 10.65
CA ALA A 153 -14.69 10.12 10.29
C ALA A 153 -15.32 11.08 11.31
N ALA A 154 -16.42 10.65 11.95
CA ALA A 154 -17.15 11.42 12.96
C ALA A 154 -16.49 11.41 14.36
N ARG A 155 -15.36 10.72 14.55
CA ARG A 155 -14.74 10.51 15.86
C ARG A 155 -13.31 11.03 15.91
N ALA A 156 -12.93 11.68 17.01
CA ALA A 156 -11.56 12.17 17.22
C ALA A 156 -10.52 11.05 17.20
N ASP A 157 -10.88 9.85 17.68
CA ASP A 157 -10.03 8.65 17.69
C ASP A 157 -10.23 7.75 16.46
N GLY A 158 -11.05 8.14 15.49
CA GLY A 158 -11.54 7.25 14.44
C GLY A 158 -10.45 6.65 13.56
N VAL A 159 -9.46 7.44 13.16
CA VAL A 159 -8.32 6.97 12.33
C VAL A 159 -7.50 5.93 13.09
N ASP A 160 -7.07 6.22 14.33
CA ASP A 160 -6.33 5.27 15.18
C ASP A 160 -7.15 4.00 15.42
N ARG A 161 -8.46 4.15 15.68
CA ARG A 161 -9.35 3.02 15.91
C ARG A 161 -9.46 2.12 14.67
N VAL A 162 -9.56 2.68 13.46
CA VAL A 162 -9.52 1.90 12.20
C VAL A 162 -8.19 1.17 12.04
N VAL A 163 -7.06 1.83 12.32
CA VAL A 163 -5.72 1.21 12.24
C VAL A 163 -5.60 0.03 13.20
N ARG A 164 -6.01 0.19 14.46
CA ARG A 164 -6.00 -0.89 15.46
C ARG A 164 -6.93 -2.03 15.07
N THR A 165 -8.16 -1.72 14.64
CA THR A 165 -9.13 -2.72 14.18
C THR A 165 -8.59 -3.50 12.98
N ALA A 166 -7.94 -2.84 12.03
CA ALA A 166 -7.32 -3.49 10.89
C ALA A 166 -6.16 -4.41 11.31
N ARG A 167 -5.32 -3.97 12.25
CA ARG A 167 -4.26 -4.81 12.83
C ARG A 167 -4.85 -6.07 13.49
N TYR A 168 -5.87 -5.91 14.34
CA TYR A 168 -6.51 -7.03 15.02
C TYR A 168 -7.15 -8.03 14.05
N HIS A 169 -7.78 -7.52 12.99
CA HIS A 169 -8.33 -8.36 11.95
C HIS A 169 -7.27 -9.21 11.25
N ARG A 170 -6.09 -8.63 10.96
CA ARG A 170 -4.97 -9.37 10.33
C ARG A 170 -4.42 -10.46 11.25
N GLU A 171 -4.23 -10.15 12.53
CA GLU A 171 -3.74 -11.12 13.52
C GLU A 171 -4.71 -12.30 13.70
N LEU A 172 -6.02 -12.02 13.66
CA LEU A 172 -7.05 -13.02 13.86
C LEU A 172 -7.58 -13.67 12.58
N GLN A 173 -7.04 -13.38 11.38
CA GLN A 173 -7.66 -13.73 10.09
C GLN A 173 -8.13 -15.19 9.99
N ALA A 174 -7.32 -16.14 10.45
CA ALA A 174 -7.64 -17.58 10.42
C ALA A 174 -8.70 -18.00 11.45
N GLN A 175 -8.97 -17.15 12.43
CA GLN A 175 -9.84 -17.39 13.58
C GLN A 175 -11.05 -16.46 13.57
N LEU A 176 -11.33 -15.72 12.49
CA LEU A 176 -12.46 -14.80 12.47
C LEU A 176 -13.79 -15.57 12.46
N PRO A 177 -14.80 -15.10 13.21
CA PRO A 177 -16.14 -15.66 13.11
C PRO A 177 -16.73 -15.38 11.72
N ALA A 178 -17.64 -16.25 11.27
CA ALA A 178 -18.35 -16.05 10.00
C ALA A 178 -19.15 -14.73 9.93
N ARG A 179 -19.60 -14.22 11.09
CA ARG A 179 -20.29 -12.92 11.20
C ARG A 179 -19.51 -11.97 12.09
N LEU A 180 -19.13 -10.84 11.51
CA LEU A 180 -18.52 -9.70 12.19
C LEU A 180 -19.52 -8.54 12.23
N PRO A 181 -19.50 -7.71 13.29
CA PRO A 181 -20.29 -6.48 13.36
C PRO A 181 -20.01 -5.55 12.17
N ASN A 182 -20.97 -4.67 11.87
CA ASN A 182 -20.87 -3.75 10.72
C ASN A 182 -20.49 -2.33 11.15
N ASP A 183 -20.66 -1.98 12.42
CA ASP A 183 -20.22 -0.74 13.06
C ASP A 183 -18.78 -0.86 13.58
N LEU A 184 -18.09 0.28 13.68
CA LEU A 184 -16.69 0.35 14.08
C LEU A 184 -16.48 -0.13 15.52
N ASP A 185 -17.33 0.30 16.45
CA ASP A 185 -17.19 0.01 17.87
C ASP A 185 -17.36 -1.50 18.14
N GLY A 186 -18.45 -2.08 17.66
CA GLY A 186 -18.71 -3.51 17.77
C GLY A 186 -17.64 -4.35 17.07
N LEU A 187 -17.18 -3.93 15.88
CA LEU A 187 -16.11 -4.64 15.17
C LEU A 187 -14.81 -4.60 15.98
N HIS A 188 -14.42 -3.43 16.47
CA HIS A 188 -13.21 -3.23 17.27
C HIS A 188 -13.25 -4.07 18.54
N ASP A 189 -14.34 -3.99 19.31
CA ASP A 189 -14.48 -4.65 20.60
C ASP A 189 -14.51 -6.17 20.43
N ARG A 190 -15.18 -6.67 19.39
CA ARG A 190 -15.22 -8.10 19.07
C ARG A 190 -13.84 -8.66 18.74
N LEU A 191 -13.04 -7.92 17.97
CA LEU A 191 -11.70 -8.34 17.61
C LEU A 191 -10.74 -8.22 18.81
N ARG A 192 -10.82 -7.14 19.58
CA ARG A 192 -10.02 -6.92 20.78
C ARG A 192 -10.27 -8.02 21.84
N ALA A 193 -11.53 -8.36 22.10
CA ALA A 193 -11.88 -9.42 23.05
C ALA A 193 -11.27 -10.77 22.64
N ARG A 194 -11.24 -11.08 21.34
CA ARG A 194 -10.62 -12.31 20.84
C ARG A 194 -9.11 -12.35 21.02
N ILE A 195 -8.42 -11.22 20.84
CA ILE A 195 -6.97 -11.15 21.11
C ILE A 195 -6.70 -11.40 22.59
N ALA A 196 -7.50 -10.81 23.49
CA ALA A 196 -7.37 -11.05 24.92
C ALA A 196 -7.56 -12.54 25.27
N THR A 197 -8.62 -13.19 24.76
CA THR A 197 -8.84 -14.63 24.98
C THR A 197 -7.72 -15.50 24.39
N ALA A 198 -7.18 -15.16 23.22
CA ALA A 198 -6.07 -15.89 22.62
C ALA A 198 -4.77 -15.77 23.44
N ALA A 199 -4.52 -14.60 24.04
CA ALA A 199 -3.40 -14.39 24.94
C ALA A 199 -3.53 -15.22 26.23
N GLU A 200 -4.72 -15.25 26.83
CA GLU A 200 -5.02 -16.03 28.04
C GLU A 200 -4.89 -17.54 27.81
N GLY A 201 -5.41 -18.05 26.69
CA GLY A 201 -5.32 -19.47 26.34
C GLY A 201 -3.88 -19.98 26.11
N THR A 202 -2.96 -19.07 25.78
CA THR A 202 -1.54 -19.40 25.60
C THR A 202 -0.79 -19.45 26.95
N ALA A 203 -1.28 -18.76 27.98
CA ALA A 203 -0.62 -18.66 29.28
C ALA A 203 -0.85 -19.88 30.21
N ALA A 204 -1.87 -20.69 29.96
CA ALA A 204 -2.27 -21.79 30.85
C ALA A 204 -1.72 -23.18 30.48
N VAL A 205 -0.99 -23.33 29.38
CA VAL A 205 -0.35 -24.59 29.00
C VAL A 205 1.06 -24.61 29.56
N ALA A 206 1.27 -25.28 30.70
CA ALA A 206 2.62 -25.66 31.14
C ALA A 206 3.36 -26.30 29.97
N PRO A 207 4.63 -25.93 29.69
CA PRO A 207 5.31 -26.34 28.47
C PRO A 207 5.40 -27.87 28.44
N LEU A 208 4.57 -28.49 27.59
CA LEU A 208 4.75 -29.89 27.22
C LEU A 208 6.17 -30.03 26.63
N PRO A 209 6.95 -31.07 26.97
CA PRO A 209 8.23 -31.31 26.31
C PRO A 209 7.97 -31.42 24.82
N ALA A 210 8.41 -30.41 24.07
CA ALA A 210 8.06 -30.24 22.68
C ALA A 210 8.57 -31.44 21.88
N ARG A 211 7.66 -32.35 21.49
CA ARG A 211 7.89 -33.17 20.30
C ARG A 211 7.94 -32.18 19.14
N ARG A 212 9.15 -31.77 18.77
CA ARG A 212 9.44 -30.93 17.60
C ARG A 212 8.87 -31.62 16.37
N ARG A 213 7.60 -31.36 16.06
CA ARG A 213 7.18 -31.28 14.67
C ARG A 213 8.05 -30.18 14.09
N ALA A 214 8.96 -30.53 13.19
CA ALA A 214 9.74 -29.54 12.48
C ALA A 214 8.72 -28.64 11.75
N GLU A 215 8.43 -27.47 12.32
CA GLU A 215 7.76 -26.41 11.58
C GLU A 215 8.56 -26.23 10.28
N PRO A 216 7.90 -26.22 9.11
CA PRO A 216 8.59 -25.87 7.88
C PRO A 216 9.25 -24.52 8.14
N ARG A 217 10.59 -24.51 8.20
CA ARG A 217 11.33 -23.29 8.47
C ARG A 217 10.83 -22.26 7.47
N PRO A 218 10.27 -21.11 7.91
CA PRO A 218 9.87 -20.08 6.98
C PRO A 218 11.08 -19.75 6.12
N HIS A 219 10.94 -19.82 4.79
CA HIS A 219 12.00 -19.39 3.88
C HIS A 219 12.40 -17.96 4.30
N PRO A 220 13.70 -17.70 4.52
CA PRO A 220 14.13 -16.40 5.03
C PRO A 220 13.70 -15.31 4.05
N ILE A 221 12.84 -14.40 4.52
CA ILE A 221 12.48 -13.20 3.76
C ILE A 221 13.67 -12.26 3.87
N HIS A 222 14.21 -11.89 2.72
CA HIS A 222 15.39 -11.07 2.64
C HIS A 222 15.00 -9.60 2.45
N ALA A 223 15.42 -8.75 3.39
CA ALA A 223 15.27 -7.31 3.25
C ALA A 223 16.06 -6.78 2.04
N ALA A 224 15.53 -5.70 1.46
CA ALA A 224 16.22 -4.97 0.41
C ALA A 224 17.61 -4.51 0.91
N PRO A 225 18.66 -4.61 0.08
CA PRO A 225 19.95 -4.01 0.42
C PRO A 225 19.80 -2.49 0.65
N PRO A 226 20.58 -1.88 1.57
CA PRO A 226 20.53 -0.44 1.79
C PRO A 226 20.82 0.33 0.49
N ALA A 227 20.09 1.43 0.30
CA ALA A 227 20.26 2.33 -0.84
C ALA A 227 21.61 3.06 -0.74
N ARG A 228 22.36 3.11 -1.85
CA ARG A 228 23.60 3.90 -1.96
C ARG A 228 23.39 5.19 -2.72
N ALA A 229 22.40 5.22 -3.60
CA ALA A 229 21.97 6.40 -4.34
C ALA A 229 20.48 6.69 -4.11
N GLN A 230 20.11 7.97 -4.21
CA GLN A 230 18.71 8.37 -4.35
C GLN A 230 18.23 8.00 -5.76
N VAL A 231 17.11 7.29 -5.84
CA VAL A 231 16.45 6.94 -7.10
C VAL A 231 15.04 7.54 -7.13
N THR A 232 14.54 7.82 -8.33
CA THR A 232 13.19 8.30 -8.57
C THR A 232 12.36 7.22 -9.25
N GLU A 233 11.04 7.35 -9.29
CA GLU A 233 10.18 6.36 -9.96
C GLU A 233 10.47 6.23 -11.47
N ALA A 234 11.00 7.29 -12.09
CA ALA A 234 11.38 7.29 -13.51
C ALA A 234 12.76 6.66 -13.76
N THR A 235 13.55 6.36 -12.72
CA THR A 235 14.88 5.78 -12.87
C THR A 235 14.79 4.42 -13.57
N PRO A 236 15.47 4.22 -14.72
CA PRO A 236 15.44 2.97 -15.45
C PRO A 236 16.21 1.87 -14.70
N LEU A 237 15.74 0.64 -14.82
CA LEU A 237 16.42 -0.53 -14.24
C LEU A 237 17.41 -1.12 -15.24
N SER A 238 18.62 -1.38 -14.78
CA SER A 238 19.63 -2.10 -15.57
C SER A 238 19.34 -3.59 -15.51
N VAL A 239 18.91 -4.16 -16.63
CA VAL A 239 18.48 -5.56 -16.73
C VAL A 239 19.23 -6.23 -17.89
N ASP A 240 19.82 -7.39 -17.62
CA ASP A 240 20.51 -8.24 -18.61
C ASP A 240 19.60 -8.53 -19.82
N ALA A 241 20.18 -8.55 -21.03
CA ALA A 241 19.42 -8.75 -22.27
C ALA A 241 18.64 -10.07 -22.29
N ARG A 242 19.19 -11.15 -21.72
CA ARG A 242 18.52 -12.46 -21.60
C ARG A 242 17.32 -12.37 -20.68
N VAL A 243 17.45 -11.65 -19.56
CA VAL A 243 16.33 -11.40 -18.65
C VAL A 243 15.26 -10.57 -19.35
N ARG A 244 15.63 -9.51 -20.07
CA ARG A 244 14.69 -8.68 -20.83
C ARG A 244 13.94 -9.49 -21.89
N ALA A 245 14.61 -10.44 -22.54
CA ALA A 245 14.00 -11.32 -23.54
C ALA A 245 12.92 -12.25 -22.96
N LEU A 246 12.92 -12.51 -21.65
CA LEU A 246 11.84 -13.25 -21.00
C LEU A 246 10.52 -12.46 -20.96
N GLY A 247 10.54 -11.13 -21.00
CA GLY A 247 9.33 -10.31 -20.88
C GLY A 247 8.25 -10.72 -21.90
N GLY A 248 7.05 -11.08 -21.39
CA GLY A 248 5.92 -11.56 -22.19
C GLY A 248 5.98 -13.04 -22.60
N GLN A 249 7.09 -13.74 -22.35
CA GLN A 249 7.16 -15.19 -22.58
C GLN A 249 6.31 -15.93 -21.56
N ARG A 250 5.73 -17.06 -21.98
CA ARG A 250 4.90 -17.91 -21.13
C ARG A 250 5.61 -19.18 -20.71
N THR A 251 5.35 -19.63 -19.49
CA THR A 251 5.85 -20.90 -18.95
C THR A 251 4.80 -21.48 -18.00
N GLU A 252 4.26 -22.67 -18.31
CA GLU A 252 3.33 -23.40 -17.44
C GLU A 252 2.16 -22.54 -16.91
N GLY A 253 1.54 -21.76 -17.79
CA GLY A 253 0.40 -20.88 -17.44
C GLY A 253 0.77 -19.59 -16.69
N LEU A 254 2.05 -19.30 -16.55
CA LEU A 254 2.57 -18.02 -16.07
C LEU A 254 3.15 -17.21 -17.24
N GLU A 255 3.10 -15.89 -17.14
CA GLU A 255 3.75 -14.96 -18.07
C GLU A 255 4.83 -14.18 -17.32
N TRP A 256 6.00 -13.98 -17.94
CA TRP A 256 7.10 -13.26 -17.34
C TRP A 256 6.92 -11.75 -17.48
N ALA A 257 7.02 -11.04 -16.35
CA ALA A 257 7.05 -9.59 -16.30
C ALA A 257 8.48 -9.12 -16.01
N VAL A 258 8.96 -8.12 -16.75
CA VAL A 258 10.24 -7.47 -16.46
C VAL A 258 9.97 -6.00 -16.15
N PRO A 259 10.35 -5.51 -14.96
CA PRO A 259 10.15 -4.11 -14.61
C PRO A 259 11.12 -3.25 -15.41
N ARG A 260 10.66 -2.09 -15.89
CA ARG A 260 11.44 -1.15 -16.69
C ARG A 260 12.01 -0.03 -15.82
N THR A 261 11.27 0.37 -14.80
CA THR A 261 11.64 1.48 -13.91
C THR A 261 11.47 1.11 -12.44
N VAL A 262 12.02 1.95 -11.54
CA VAL A 262 11.76 1.86 -10.09
C VAL A 262 10.26 2.00 -9.79
N GLY A 263 9.53 2.82 -10.54
CA GLY A 263 8.08 2.97 -10.40
C GLY A 263 7.31 1.65 -10.64
N ASP A 264 7.80 0.79 -11.54
CA ASP A 264 7.22 -0.55 -11.73
C ASP A 264 7.38 -1.40 -10.46
N LEU A 265 8.55 -1.35 -9.80
CA LEU A 265 8.79 -2.06 -8.54
C LEU A 265 7.93 -1.53 -7.39
N HIS A 266 7.74 -0.21 -7.30
CA HIS A 266 6.81 0.39 -6.35
C HIS A 266 5.38 -0.12 -6.56
N ARG A 267 4.90 -0.12 -7.81
CA ARG A 267 3.59 -0.64 -8.18
C ARG A 267 3.46 -2.13 -7.83
N TRP A 268 4.49 -2.92 -8.12
CA TRP A 268 4.52 -4.35 -7.81
C TRP A 268 4.51 -4.62 -6.31
N GLY A 269 5.26 -3.86 -5.52
CA GLY A 269 5.23 -3.93 -4.06
C GLY A 269 3.85 -3.60 -3.47
N GLY A 270 3.14 -2.65 -4.09
CA GLY A 270 1.74 -2.35 -3.76
C GLY A 270 0.82 -3.56 -4.00
N ILE A 271 0.89 -4.15 -5.20
CA ILE A 271 0.09 -5.32 -5.61
C ILE A 271 0.39 -6.54 -4.75
N LEU A 272 1.68 -6.88 -4.60
CA LEU A 272 2.14 -8.07 -3.89
C LEU A 272 2.27 -7.86 -2.38
N ALA A 273 1.98 -6.68 -1.86
CA ALA A 273 1.98 -6.46 -0.43
C ALA A 273 3.29 -6.74 0.30
N ASN A 274 4.42 -6.47 -0.36
CA ASN A 274 5.75 -6.78 0.13
C ASN A 274 6.72 -5.60 -0.06
N CYS A 275 7.97 -5.81 0.36
CA CYS A 275 9.03 -4.81 0.37
C CYS A 275 9.67 -4.58 -1.01
N LEU A 276 9.05 -5.01 -2.12
CA LEU A 276 9.63 -4.82 -3.45
C LEU A 276 9.86 -3.35 -3.81
N ALA A 277 9.06 -2.45 -3.23
CA ALA A 277 9.24 -1.02 -3.41
C ALA A 277 10.64 -0.55 -2.97
N ASP A 278 11.22 -1.20 -1.96
CA ASP A 278 12.51 -0.82 -1.38
C ASP A 278 13.71 -1.32 -2.21
N PHE A 279 13.48 -2.17 -3.21
CA PHE A 279 14.55 -2.70 -4.08
C PHE A 279 14.98 -1.73 -5.19
N GLY A 280 14.30 -0.60 -5.36
CA GLY A 280 14.54 0.35 -6.46
C GLY A 280 16.01 0.72 -6.65
N ALA A 281 16.69 1.12 -5.58
CA ALA A 281 18.11 1.49 -5.64
C ALA A 281 19.02 0.30 -5.98
N ALA A 282 18.82 -0.85 -5.33
CA ALA A 282 19.61 -2.04 -5.59
C ALA A 282 19.44 -2.58 -7.02
N ALA A 283 18.22 -2.50 -7.56
CA ALA A 283 17.91 -2.93 -8.92
C ALA A 283 18.45 -1.96 -9.98
N ALA A 284 18.33 -0.65 -9.75
CA ALA A 284 18.91 0.36 -10.64
C ALA A 284 20.44 0.24 -10.73
N GLU A 285 21.10 -0.09 -9.60
CA GLU A 285 22.55 -0.30 -9.52
C GLU A 285 23.00 -1.70 -10.01
N GLY A 286 22.09 -2.56 -10.47
CA GLY A 286 22.41 -3.90 -10.95
C GLY A 286 22.87 -4.88 -9.85
N ARG A 287 22.62 -4.56 -8.58
CA ARG A 287 22.95 -5.43 -7.43
C ARG A 287 21.88 -6.48 -7.14
N ALA A 288 20.68 -6.29 -7.68
CA ALA A 288 19.61 -7.26 -7.67
C ALA A 288 18.87 -7.17 -9.01
N THR A 289 18.38 -8.29 -9.53
CA THR A 289 17.48 -8.31 -10.68
C THR A 289 16.12 -8.83 -10.20
N ILE A 290 15.08 -8.02 -10.35
CA ILE A 290 13.72 -8.39 -9.95
C ILE A 290 12.92 -8.78 -11.20
N LEU A 291 12.27 -9.94 -11.16
CA LEU A 291 11.33 -10.41 -12.18
C LEU A 291 9.95 -10.61 -11.57
N GLY A 292 8.91 -10.42 -12.37
CA GLY A 292 7.53 -10.72 -12.00
C GLY A 292 7.03 -11.95 -12.73
N LEU A 293 6.07 -12.66 -12.12
CA LEU A 293 5.31 -13.73 -12.77
C LEU A 293 3.83 -13.39 -12.70
N LEU A 294 3.20 -13.22 -13.86
CA LEU A 294 1.77 -13.01 -13.98
C LEU A 294 1.03 -14.34 -14.15
N ARG A 295 -0.20 -14.41 -13.64
CA ARG A 295 -1.16 -15.45 -13.99
C ARG A 295 -2.38 -14.76 -14.61
N GLY A 296 -2.56 -14.92 -15.91
CA GLY A 296 -3.41 -14.01 -16.68
C GLY A 296 -2.78 -12.62 -16.72
N ASP A 297 -3.55 -11.60 -16.37
CA ASP A 297 -3.13 -10.18 -16.32
C ASP A 297 -2.68 -9.73 -14.93
N GLN A 298 -2.70 -10.62 -13.94
CA GLN A 298 -2.39 -10.30 -12.54
C GLN A 298 -0.99 -10.75 -12.15
N LEU A 299 -0.17 -9.81 -11.65
CA LEU A 299 1.09 -10.13 -11.00
C LEU A 299 0.83 -10.97 -9.74
N ARG A 300 1.40 -12.18 -9.68
CA ARG A 300 1.20 -13.12 -8.56
C ARG A 300 2.45 -13.39 -7.77
N TYR A 301 3.62 -13.34 -8.40
CA TYR A 301 4.89 -13.59 -7.73
C TYR A 301 5.95 -12.60 -8.19
N ALA A 302 6.95 -12.41 -7.35
CA ALA A 302 8.20 -11.76 -7.71
C ALA A 302 9.38 -12.63 -7.32
N LEU A 303 10.42 -12.57 -8.14
CA LEU A 303 11.65 -13.30 -8.00
C LEU A 303 12.82 -12.31 -7.94
N GLU A 304 13.73 -12.51 -7.00
CA GLU A 304 14.99 -11.77 -6.89
C GLU A 304 16.15 -12.68 -7.31
N LEU A 305 16.95 -12.20 -8.26
CA LEU A 305 18.26 -12.74 -8.60
C LEU A 305 19.37 -11.83 -8.08
N THR A 306 20.43 -12.41 -7.57
CA THR A 306 21.72 -11.74 -7.39
C THR A 306 22.46 -11.61 -8.73
N PRO A 307 23.51 -10.77 -8.82
CA PRO A 307 24.26 -10.56 -10.07
C PRO A 307 24.93 -11.84 -10.61
N ASP A 308 25.23 -12.81 -9.75
CA ASP A 308 25.83 -14.09 -10.11
C ASP A 308 24.79 -15.17 -10.49
N GLY A 309 23.53 -14.77 -10.72
CA GLY A 309 22.46 -15.67 -11.17
C GLY A 309 21.95 -16.61 -10.07
N THR A 310 22.10 -16.25 -8.79
CA THR A 310 21.52 -16.99 -7.68
C THR A 310 20.11 -16.49 -7.38
N ILE A 311 19.14 -17.39 -7.25
CA ILE A 311 17.79 -17.05 -6.78
C ILE A 311 17.87 -16.85 -5.27
N ARG A 312 17.67 -15.60 -4.84
CA ARG A 312 17.66 -15.24 -3.42
C ARG A 312 16.28 -15.42 -2.80
N GLN A 313 15.23 -15.07 -3.54
CA GLN A 313 13.85 -15.31 -3.12
C GLN A 313 12.89 -15.40 -4.31
N LEU A 314 11.81 -16.16 -4.11
CA LEU A 314 10.66 -16.23 -5.01
C LEU A 314 9.40 -16.27 -4.14
N VAL A 315 8.67 -15.16 -4.11
CA VAL A 315 7.58 -14.91 -3.16
C VAL A 315 6.33 -14.40 -3.86
N GLY A 316 5.18 -14.76 -3.32
CA GLY A 316 3.87 -14.23 -3.68
C GLY A 316 3.41 -13.09 -2.77
N PRO A 317 2.09 -12.88 -2.65
CA PRO A 317 1.53 -11.81 -1.84
C PRO A 317 1.92 -11.91 -0.37
N ALA A 318 2.26 -10.77 0.23
CA ALA A 318 2.69 -10.63 1.62
C ALA A 318 3.87 -11.55 1.98
N ASN A 319 4.83 -11.71 1.06
CA ASN A 319 6.02 -12.55 1.21
C ASN A 319 5.71 -14.04 1.44
N ARG A 320 4.53 -14.53 1.06
CA ARG A 320 4.23 -15.96 1.13
C ARG A 320 5.13 -16.73 0.15
N PRO A 321 5.68 -17.88 0.52
CA PRO A 321 6.44 -18.71 -0.41
C PRO A 321 5.63 -19.06 -1.64
N ALA A 322 6.25 -19.03 -2.82
CA ALA A 322 5.60 -19.51 -4.03
C ALA A 322 5.35 -21.03 -3.97
N GLU A 323 4.28 -21.48 -4.61
CA GLU A 323 3.95 -22.89 -4.74
C GLU A 323 5.05 -23.64 -5.48
N ARG A 324 5.25 -24.92 -5.14
CA ARG A 324 6.30 -25.75 -5.71
C ARG A 324 6.31 -25.73 -7.24
N TRP A 325 5.16 -25.86 -7.88
CA TRP A 325 5.05 -25.87 -9.34
C TRP A 325 5.52 -24.54 -9.96
N VAL A 326 5.27 -23.40 -9.30
CA VAL A 326 5.77 -22.07 -9.72
C VAL A 326 7.28 -22.02 -9.61
N ARG A 327 7.87 -22.52 -8.50
CA ARG A 327 9.32 -22.58 -8.30
C ARG A 327 9.98 -23.41 -9.40
N VAL A 328 9.47 -24.61 -9.66
CA VAL A 328 9.99 -25.52 -10.70
C VAL A 328 9.87 -24.89 -12.09
N ALA A 329 8.72 -24.30 -12.44
CA ALA A 329 8.52 -23.62 -13.72
C ALA A 329 9.49 -22.44 -13.89
N ALA A 330 9.63 -21.59 -12.87
CA ALA A 330 10.49 -20.42 -12.91
C ALA A 330 11.97 -20.80 -13.06
N VAL A 331 12.47 -21.72 -12.22
CA VAL A 331 13.85 -22.21 -12.28
C VAL A 331 14.14 -22.87 -13.63
N GLY A 332 13.22 -23.70 -14.13
CA GLY A 332 13.37 -24.37 -15.42
C GLY A 332 13.46 -23.40 -16.60
N ALA A 333 12.62 -22.36 -16.62
CA ALA A 333 12.68 -21.35 -17.68
C ALA A 333 13.95 -20.49 -17.60
N LEU A 334 14.34 -20.05 -16.40
CA LEU A 334 15.59 -19.29 -16.20
C LEU A 334 16.82 -20.11 -16.61
N GLY A 335 16.82 -21.42 -16.31
CA GLY A 335 17.87 -22.34 -16.73
C GLY A 335 17.97 -22.51 -18.24
N ARG A 336 16.83 -22.73 -18.93
CA ARG A 336 16.80 -22.83 -20.41
C ARG A 336 17.24 -21.54 -21.11
N ALA A 337 16.94 -20.38 -20.51
CA ALA A 337 17.39 -19.09 -21.00
C ALA A 337 18.88 -18.79 -20.68
N GLY A 338 19.56 -19.68 -19.95
CA GLY A 338 20.95 -19.50 -19.54
C GLY A 338 21.15 -18.31 -18.60
N ILE A 339 20.12 -17.91 -17.83
CA ILE A 339 20.18 -16.81 -16.86
C ILE A 339 20.72 -17.31 -15.52
N ILE A 340 20.40 -18.55 -15.18
CA ILE A 340 20.90 -19.24 -13.98
C ILE A 340 21.46 -20.61 -14.38
N ASP A 341 22.34 -21.15 -13.54
CA ASP A 341 22.67 -22.58 -13.53
C ASP A 341 21.77 -23.30 -12.51
N PRO A 342 20.82 -24.17 -12.94
CA PRO A 342 19.95 -24.90 -12.03
C PRO A 342 20.68 -25.97 -11.21
N SER A 343 21.86 -26.42 -11.67
CA SER A 343 22.66 -27.45 -10.98
C SER A 343 23.47 -26.87 -9.82
N ARG A 344 23.71 -25.54 -9.83
CA ARG A 344 24.39 -24.84 -8.74
C ARG A 344 23.64 -25.08 -7.43
N PRO A 345 24.31 -25.47 -6.32
CA PRO A 345 23.64 -25.82 -5.06
C PRO A 345 22.66 -24.76 -4.54
N ALA A 346 22.99 -23.48 -4.71
CA ALA A 346 22.15 -22.36 -4.30
C ALA A 346 20.83 -22.25 -5.09
N ASN A 347 20.79 -22.72 -6.33
CA ASN A 347 19.59 -22.74 -7.17
C ASN A 347 18.86 -24.09 -7.10
N ALA A 348 19.60 -25.19 -6.96
CA ALA A 348 19.05 -26.54 -6.88
C ALA A 348 18.07 -26.72 -5.69
N VAL A 349 18.23 -25.96 -4.60
CA VAL A 349 17.32 -25.99 -3.45
C VAL A 349 15.88 -25.63 -3.82
N TRP A 350 15.68 -24.80 -4.86
CA TRP A 350 14.35 -24.37 -5.31
C TRP A 350 13.58 -25.46 -6.06
N LEU A 351 14.28 -26.54 -6.47
CA LEU A 351 13.71 -27.71 -7.13
C LEU A 351 13.36 -28.84 -6.14
N ARG A 352 13.84 -28.75 -4.90
CA ARG A 352 13.59 -29.75 -3.84
C ARG A 352 12.24 -29.50 -3.16
N GLU A 353 11.68 -30.56 -2.56
CA GLU A 353 10.31 -30.58 -2.01
C GLU A 353 10.10 -29.59 -0.85
#